data_AF-E0YDZ0-F1
#
_entry.id   AF-E0YDZ0-F1
#
_cell.length_a   1.000
_cell.length_b   1.000
_cell.length_c   1.000
_cell.angle_alpha   90.00
_cell.angle_beta   90.00
_cell.angle_gamma   90.00
#
_symmetry.space_group_name_H-M   'P 1'
#
loop_
_entity.id
_entity.type
_entity.pdbx_description
1 polymer ?
#
loop_
_entity_poly.entity_id
_entity_poly.type
_entity_poly.pdbx_seq_one_letter_code
_entity_poly.pdbx_strand_id
1 'polypeptide(L)'
;IFGTQMERHIGKRLDIPCGVISSPVHIQNFPLGYRPFLGYEGTNQVADLVYNSFTLGMEDHLLDVFGGHDTKEVITKSLSTGRDPIRTFESQSELKKIPGFVRGKIKKNTEIFAKLNNITEITIDVMYAAKEKLGA
;
A
#
# COMPACT_ATOMS: atom_id res chain seq x y z
N ILE A 1 1.34 4.95 6.08
CA ILE A 1 0.90 6.37 6.05
C ILE A 1 1.23 6.99 7.41
N PHE A 2 1.67 8.24 7.46
CA PHE A 2 1.87 8.95 8.73
C PHE A 2 1.04 10.23 8.69
N GLY A 3 0.09 10.38 9.62
CA GLY A 3 -0.86 11.50 9.59
C GLY A 3 -1.68 11.61 10.86
N THR A 4 -2.95 11.97 10.73
CA THR A 4 -3.92 12.12 11.83
C THR A 4 -4.75 10.85 12.00
N GLN A 5 -5.72 10.85 12.92
CA GLN A 5 -6.68 9.75 13.03
C GLN A 5 -7.53 9.54 11.77
N MET A 6 -7.72 10.59 10.97
CA MET A 6 -8.43 10.49 9.69
C MET A 6 -7.67 9.61 8.70
N GLU A 7 -6.36 9.81 8.58
CA GLU A 7 -5.49 8.99 7.74
C GLU A 7 -5.46 7.54 8.22
N ARG A 8 -5.53 7.29 9.53
CA ARG A 8 -5.63 5.93 10.06
C ARG A 8 -6.94 5.24 9.63
N HIS A 9 -8.05 5.97 9.61
CA HIS A 9 -9.33 5.45 9.13
C HIS A 9 -9.31 5.17 7.62
N ILE A 10 -8.71 6.06 6.83
CA ILE A 10 -8.52 5.87 5.38
C ILE A 10 -7.59 4.69 5.12
N GLY A 11 -6.48 4.59 5.85
CA GLY A 11 -5.51 3.50 5.75
C GLY A 11 -6.16 2.14 5.97
N LYS A 12 -7.03 2.02 6.99
CA LYS A 12 -7.79 0.78 7.23
C LYS A 12 -8.72 0.39 6.07
N ARG A 13 -9.28 1.36 5.34
CA ARG A 13 -10.12 1.07 4.15
C ARG A 13 -9.31 0.63 2.94
N LEU A 14 -8.08 1.11 2.84
CA LEU A 14 -7.16 0.81 1.74
C LEU A 14 -6.19 -0.33 2.06
N ASP A 15 -6.29 -0.90 3.27
CA ASP A 15 -5.39 -1.92 3.80
C ASP A 15 -3.91 -1.48 3.80
N ILE A 16 -3.68 -0.24 4.23
CA ILE A 16 -2.35 0.36 4.32
C ILE A 16 -2.07 0.69 5.79
N PRO A 17 -0.95 0.22 6.36
CA PRO A 17 -0.61 0.52 7.75
C PRO A 17 -0.38 2.01 7.96
N CYS A 18 -0.80 2.53 9.12
CA CYS A 18 -0.77 3.94 9.42
C CYS A 18 -0.34 4.25 10.86
N GLY A 19 0.63 5.16 11.01
CA GLY A 19 1.00 5.78 12.28
C GLY A 19 0.37 7.16 12.44
N VAL A 20 -0.01 7.52 13.67
CA VAL A 20 -0.58 8.84 13.96
C VAL A 20 0.51 9.75 14.54
N ILE A 21 0.76 10.88 13.89
CA ILE A 21 1.84 11.83 14.21
C ILE A 21 1.35 13.23 14.56
N SER A 22 0.10 13.56 14.23
CA SER A 22 -0.45 14.91 14.43
C SER A 22 -1.94 14.91 14.80
N SER A 23 -2.41 16.02 15.37
CA SER A 23 -3.82 16.28 15.62
C SER A 23 -4.60 16.43 14.31
N PRO A 24 -5.88 15.99 14.24
CA PRO A 24 -6.73 15.42 15.31
C PRO A 24 -6.36 13.99 15.73
N VAL A 25 -6.45 13.74 17.04
CA VAL A 25 -6.09 12.47 17.69
C VAL A 25 -7.21 11.91 18.58
N HIS A 26 -7.12 10.63 18.93
CA HIS A 26 -8.00 9.97 19.90
C HIS A 26 -7.24 9.71 21.21
N ILE A 27 -7.97 9.26 22.24
CA ILE A 27 -7.44 8.96 23.58
C ILE A 27 -6.21 8.03 23.56
N GLN A 28 -6.07 7.16 22.56
CA GLN A 28 -4.92 6.27 22.39
C GLN A 28 -3.58 7.01 22.22
N ASN A 29 -3.61 8.26 21.73
CA ASN A 29 -2.42 9.09 21.55
C ASN A 29 -2.14 10.01 22.76
N PHE A 30 -2.89 9.86 23.85
CA PHE A 30 -2.61 10.48 25.16
C PHE A 30 -2.22 9.40 26.17
N PRO A 31 -1.04 8.77 26.01
CA PRO A 31 -0.57 7.74 26.93
C PRO A 31 -0.25 8.34 28.30
N LEU A 32 -0.43 7.54 29.36
CA LEU A 32 0.04 7.89 30.71
C LEU A 32 1.57 7.77 30.85
N GLY A 33 2.20 7.00 29.96
CA GLY A 33 3.65 6.82 29.92
C GLY A 33 4.38 7.93 29.17
N TYR A 34 5.67 8.09 29.45
CA TYR A 34 6.53 9.08 28.80
C TYR A 34 6.79 8.72 27.33
N ARG A 35 6.11 9.41 26.41
CA ARG A 35 6.27 9.25 24.96
C ARG A 35 6.39 10.61 24.25
N PRO A 36 7.52 11.30 24.38
CA PRO A 36 7.75 12.56 23.68
C PRO A 36 7.92 12.32 22.18
N PHE A 37 7.61 13.34 21.37
CA PHE A 37 7.93 13.34 19.94
C PHE A 37 9.25 14.06 19.63
N LEU A 38 9.73 14.89 20.57
CA LEU A 38 10.94 15.70 20.44
C LEU A 38 12.06 15.18 21.36
N GLY A 39 13.30 15.54 21.02
CA GLY A 39 14.51 15.15 21.75
C GLY A 39 15.02 13.75 21.37
N TYR A 40 16.08 13.31 22.05
CA TYR A 40 16.71 12.01 21.79
C TYR A 40 15.75 10.85 22.07
N GLU A 41 15.04 10.89 23.20
CA GLU A 41 14.00 9.90 23.51
C GLU A 41 12.84 9.94 22.51
N GLY A 42 12.48 11.12 22.00
CA GLY A 42 11.43 11.23 20.98
C GLY A 42 11.83 10.57 19.66
N THR A 43 13.12 10.61 19.33
CA THR A 43 13.64 9.93 18.13
C THR A 43 13.47 8.41 18.26
N ASN A 44 13.70 7.84 19.44
CA ASN A 44 13.44 6.41 19.69
C ASN A 44 11.95 6.08 19.50
N GLN A 45 11.04 6.90 20.07
CA GLN A 45 9.60 6.69 19.92
C GLN A 45 9.13 6.79 18.45
N VAL A 46 9.68 7.73 17.69
CA VAL A 46 9.37 7.88 16.26
C VAL A 46 9.93 6.70 15.47
N ALA A 47 11.14 6.23 15.77
CA ALA A 47 11.73 5.07 15.13
C ALA A 47 10.87 3.81 15.35
N ASP A 48 10.43 3.57 16.59
CA ASP A 48 9.55 2.45 16.94
C ASP A 48 8.20 2.57 16.21
N LEU A 49 7.61 3.76 16.16
CA LEU A 49 6.35 4.01 15.44
C LEU A 49 6.48 3.67 13.95
N VAL A 50 7.59 4.08 13.33
CA VAL A 50 7.87 3.84 11.92
C VAL A 50 8.08 2.35 11.67
N TYR A 51 8.94 1.70 12.45
CA TYR A 51 9.26 0.29 12.29
C TYR A 51 8.02 -0.58 12.47
N ASN A 52 7.26 -0.39 13.54
CA ASN A 52 6.04 -1.15 13.81
C ASN A 52 4.99 -0.98 12.71
N SER A 53 4.87 0.23 12.16
CA SER A 53 3.94 0.48 11.04
C SER A 53 4.33 -0.30 9.78
N PHE A 54 5.63 -0.42 9.48
CA PHE A 54 6.09 -1.17 8.30
C PHE A 54 6.06 -2.67 8.51
N THR A 55 6.52 -3.15 9.67
CA THR A 55 6.56 -4.58 9.99
C THR A 55 5.17 -5.19 9.99
N LEU A 56 4.16 -4.50 10.55
CA LEU A 56 2.77 -4.95 10.51
C LEU A 56 2.29 -5.18 9.07
N GLY A 57 2.56 -4.24 8.15
CA GLY A 57 2.19 -4.41 6.75
C GLY A 57 2.93 -5.52 6.02
N MET A 58 4.15 -5.86 6.46
CA MET A 58 4.91 -7.00 5.93
C MET A 58 4.37 -8.32 6.46
N GLU A 59 4.02 -8.39 7.73
CA GLU A 59 3.42 -9.57 8.37
C GLU A 59 2.07 -9.91 7.73
N ASP A 60 1.19 -8.93 7.52
CA ASP A 60 -0.09 -9.12 6.83
C ASP A 60 0.11 -9.68 5.41
N HIS A 61 1.09 -9.14 4.67
CA HIS A 61 1.42 -9.65 3.35
C HIS A 61 1.96 -11.09 3.37
N LEU A 62 2.82 -11.43 4.33
CA LEU A 62 3.35 -12.79 4.44
C LEU A 62 2.21 -13.77 4.77
N LEU A 63 1.27 -13.37 5.62
CA LEU A 63 0.09 -14.19 5.93
C LEU A 63 -0.79 -14.43 4.70
N ASP A 64 -0.96 -13.43 3.84
CA ASP A 64 -1.68 -13.57 2.56
C ASP A 64 -1.00 -14.58 1.62
N VAL A 65 0.34 -14.54 1.53
CA VAL A 65 1.12 -15.44 0.66
C VAL A 65 1.08 -16.88 1.17
N PHE A 66 1.14 -17.08 2.49
CA PHE A 66 1.15 -18.40 3.11
C PHE A 66 -0.25 -18.92 3.47
N GLY A 67 -1.32 -18.18 3.14
CA GLY A 67 -2.70 -18.64 3.23
C GLY A 67 -3.26 -18.71 4.67
N GLY A 68 -2.74 -17.90 5.59
CA GLY A 68 -3.07 -17.96 7.01
C GLY A 68 -4.31 -17.17 7.45
N HIS A 69 -4.81 -16.24 6.62
CA HIS A 69 -5.97 -15.40 6.96
C HIS A 69 -7.24 -15.88 6.24
N ASP A 70 -8.41 -15.83 6.91
CA ASP A 70 -9.72 -15.93 6.27
C ASP A 70 -9.72 -15.05 5.02
N THR A 71 -9.86 -15.64 3.83
CA THR A 71 -9.86 -14.99 2.52
C THR A 71 -11.11 -14.12 2.33
N LYS A 72 -11.25 -13.08 3.17
CA LYS A 72 -12.12 -11.97 2.84
C LYS A 72 -11.39 -11.20 1.76
N GLU A 73 -11.64 -11.59 0.51
CA GLU A 73 -11.42 -10.69 -0.62
C GLU A 73 -12.11 -9.38 -0.26
N VAL A 74 -11.33 -8.39 0.20
CA VAL A 74 -11.85 -7.06 0.44
C VAL A 74 -12.16 -6.54 -0.94
N ILE A 75 -13.43 -6.66 -1.32
CA ILE A 75 -14.01 -6.09 -2.53
C ILE A 75 -13.91 -4.57 -2.37
N THR A 76 -12.71 -4.03 -2.56
CA THR A 76 -12.50 -2.62 -2.82
C THR A 76 -13.01 -2.40 -4.24
N LYS A 77 -14.34 -2.25 -4.36
CA LYS A 77 -14.97 -1.67 -5.55
C LYS A 77 -14.37 -0.28 -5.73
N SER A 78 -13.29 -0.23 -6.49
CA SER A 78 -12.80 0.99 -7.08
C SER A 78 -13.90 1.43 -8.04
N LEU A 79 -14.56 2.55 -7.74
CA LEU A 79 -15.40 3.25 -8.71
C LEU A 79 -14.46 3.79 -9.81
N SER A 80 -14.00 2.94 -10.72
CA SER A 80 -13.33 3.37 -11.95
C SER A 80 -14.39 3.56 -13.03
N THR A 81 -14.70 4.82 -13.35
CA THR A 81 -15.61 5.21 -14.45
C THR A 81 -14.91 5.17 -15.82
N GLY A 82 -13.74 4.52 -15.92
CA GLY A 82 -12.92 4.47 -17.12
C GLY A 82 -12.88 3.06 -17.72
N ARG A 83 -12.79 2.96 -19.05
CA ARG A 83 -12.52 1.69 -19.73
C ARG A 83 -11.15 1.17 -19.28
N ASP A 84 -11.16 0.11 -18.48
CA ASP A 84 -9.93 -0.57 -18.07
C ASP A 84 -9.28 -1.26 -19.28
N PRO A 85 -7.96 -1.15 -19.47
CA PRO A 85 -7.25 -1.87 -20.52
C PRO A 85 -7.38 -3.39 -20.33
N ILE A 86 -7.44 -4.11 -21.44
CA ILE A 86 -7.55 -5.58 -21.44
C ILE A 86 -6.24 -6.16 -20.91
N ARG A 87 -6.32 -7.07 -19.94
CA ARG A 87 -5.14 -7.71 -19.31
C ARG A 87 -5.13 -9.20 -19.60
N THR A 88 -4.02 -9.68 -20.14
CA THR A 88 -3.76 -11.11 -20.34
C THR A 88 -3.77 -11.88 -19.02
N PHE A 89 -4.16 -13.16 -19.05
CA PHE A 89 -4.18 -14.03 -17.86
C PHE A 89 -2.80 -14.15 -17.19
N GLU A 90 -1.74 -14.19 -18.00
CA GLU A 90 -0.37 -14.30 -17.52
C GLU A 90 0.06 -13.03 -16.76
N SER A 91 -0.26 -11.83 -17.28
CA SER A 91 0.01 -10.56 -16.59
C SER A 91 -0.72 -10.44 -15.25
N GLN A 92 -1.94 -10.98 -15.15
CA GLN A 92 -2.71 -10.98 -13.90
C GLN A 92 -2.09 -11.93 -12.85
N SER A 93 -1.59 -13.08 -13.30
CA SER A 93 -0.89 -14.04 -12.43
C SER A 93 0.42 -13.45 -11.90
N GLU A 94 1.17 -12.74 -12.74
CA GLU A 94 2.40 -12.05 -12.32
C GLU A 94 2.10 -10.92 -11.33
N LEU A 95 1.03 -10.16 -11.54
CA LEU A 95 0.60 -9.10 -10.64
C LEU A 95 0.20 -9.63 -9.24
N LYS A 96 -0.31 -10.86 -9.15
CA LYS A 96 -0.63 -11.50 -7.85
C LYS A 96 0.61 -11.85 -7.04
N LYS A 97 1.75 -12.13 -7.68
CA LYS A 97 3.03 -12.38 -6.99
C LYS A 97 3.59 -11.14 -6.31
N ILE A 98 3.20 -9.96 -6.79
CA ILE A 98 3.65 -8.68 -6.26
C ILE A 98 2.91 -8.38 -4.95
N PRO A 99 3.61 -7.89 -3.91
CA PRO A 99 2.98 -7.53 -2.64
C PRO A 99 1.89 -6.48 -2.76
N GLY A 100 0.78 -6.68 -2.03
CA GLY A 100 -0.42 -5.84 -2.08
C GLY A 100 -0.14 -4.34 -1.95
N PHE A 101 0.74 -3.96 -1.02
CA PHE A 101 1.12 -2.57 -0.77
C PHE A 101 1.86 -1.88 -1.93
N VAL A 102 2.50 -2.63 -2.85
CA VAL A 102 3.13 -2.08 -4.07
C VAL A 102 2.27 -2.34 -5.32
N ARG A 103 1.43 -3.38 -5.28
CA ARG A 103 0.62 -3.85 -6.41
C ARG A 103 -0.23 -2.74 -7.04
N GLY A 104 -0.87 -1.90 -6.22
CA GLY A 104 -1.66 -0.76 -6.69
C GLY A 104 -0.83 0.27 -7.46
N LYS A 105 0.38 0.58 -6.97
CA LYS A 105 1.32 1.51 -7.64
C LYS A 105 1.76 0.93 -8.99
N ILE A 106 2.12 -0.36 -9.03
CA ILE A 106 2.53 -1.04 -10.26
C ILE A 106 1.39 -1.07 -11.27
N LYS A 107 0.16 -1.40 -10.87
CA LYS A 107 -1.02 -1.38 -11.74
C LYS A 107 -1.20 -0.01 -12.40
N LYS A 108 -1.19 1.07 -11.60
CA LYS A 108 -1.35 2.45 -12.09
C LYS A 108 -0.21 2.86 -13.02
N ASN A 109 1.02 2.49 -12.68
CA ASN A 109 2.21 2.77 -13.46
C ASN A 109 2.18 2.08 -14.83
N THR A 110 1.81 0.80 -14.88
CA THR A 110 1.63 0.06 -16.13
C THR A 110 0.50 0.63 -16.97
N GLU A 111 -0.60 1.07 -16.36
CA GLU A 111 -1.69 1.75 -17.06
C GLU A 111 -1.25 3.09 -17.69
N ILE A 112 -0.46 3.88 -16.96
CA ILE A 112 0.11 5.14 -17.48
C ILE A 112 1.03 4.85 -18.66
N PHE A 113 1.91 3.84 -18.52
CA PHE A 113 2.82 3.43 -19.60
C PHE A 113 2.06 2.94 -20.83
N ALA A 114 1.03 2.11 -20.65
CA ALA A 114 0.22 1.61 -21.75
C ALA A 114 -0.49 2.76 -22.49
N LYS A 115 -1.06 3.72 -21.74
CA LYS A 115 -1.70 4.92 -22.32
C LYS A 115 -0.72 5.77 -23.13
N LEU A 116 0.49 6.00 -22.62
CA LEU A 116 1.51 6.80 -23.31
C LEU A 116 1.98 6.16 -24.61
N ASN A 117 2.04 4.83 -24.67
CA ASN A 117 2.49 4.10 -25.85
C ASN A 117 1.31 3.60 -26.72
N ASN A 118 0.08 4.03 -26.44
CA ASN A 118 -1.15 3.61 -27.14
C ASN A 118 -1.36 2.08 -27.19
N ILE A 119 -0.95 1.38 -26.14
CA ILE A 119 -1.09 -0.08 -26.02
C ILE A 119 -2.47 -0.39 -25.43
N THR A 120 -3.26 -1.19 -26.14
CA THR A 120 -4.63 -1.58 -25.75
C THR A 120 -4.66 -2.79 -24.82
N GLU A 121 -3.67 -3.68 -24.94
CA GLU A 121 -3.56 -4.93 -24.18
C GLU A 121 -2.28 -4.95 -23.33
N ILE A 122 -2.42 -5.20 -22.03
CA ILE A 122 -1.29 -5.32 -21.11
C ILE A 122 -0.82 -6.78 -21.08
N THR A 123 0.33 -7.02 -21.70
CA THR A 123 1.09 -8.28 -21.62
C THR A 123 2.14 -8.23 -20.51
N ILE A 124 2.80 -9.36 -20.23
CA ILE A 124 3.91 -9.44 -19.27
C ILE A 124 5.07 -8.52 -19.70
N ASP A 125 5.40 -8.48 -20.99
CA ASP A 125 6.50 -7.66 -21.51
C ASP A 125 6.24 -6.16 -21.28
N VAL A 126 4.99 -5.73 -21.43
CA VAL A 126 4.58 -4.33 -21.16
C VAL A 126 4.72 -4.00 -19.68
N MET A 127 4.44 -4.96 -18.78
CA MET A 127 4.71 -4.77 -17.34
C MET A 127 6.21 -4.61 -17.03
N TYR A 128 7.06 -5.43 -17.65
CA TYR A 128 8.51 -5.33 -17.46
C TYR A 128 9.09 -4.05 -18.08
N ALA A 129 8.68 -3.68 -19.29
CA ALA A 129 9.08 -2.43 -19.93
C ALA A 129 8.62 -1.20 -19.13
N ALA A 130 7.42 -1.24 -18.55
CA ALA A 130 6.95 -0.20 -17.63
C ALA A 130 7.81 -0.11 -16.38
N LYS A 131 8.19 -1.26 -15.79
CA LYS A 131 9.05 -1.33 -14.60
C LYS A 131 10.44 -0.72 -14.87
N GLU A 132 11.04 -1.01 -16.02
CA GLU A 132 12.34 -0.46 -16.41
C GLU A 132 12.28 1.05 -16.61
N LYS A 133 11.25 1.56 -17.30
CA LYS A 133 11.10 2.99 -17.59
C LYS A 133 10.79 3.85 -16.35
N LEU A 134 10.12 3.27 -15.35
CA LEU A 134 9.78 3.92 -14.08
C LEU A 134 10.77 3.60 -12.95
N GLY A 135 11.77 2.77 -13.21
CA GLY A 135 12.82 2.37 -12.27
C GLY A 135 13.97 3.37 -12.15
N ALA A 136 13.77 4.62 -12.60
CA ALA A 136 14.68 5.75 -12.45
C ALA A 136 14.09 6.81 -11.50
#